data_AF-A0A922XZU0-F1
#
_entry.id   AF-A0A922XZU0-F1
#
_cell.length_a   1.000
_cell.length_b   1.000
_cell.length_c   1.000
_cell.angle_alpha   90.00
_cell.angle_beta   90.00
_cell.angle_gamma   90.00
#
_symmetry.space_group_name_H-M   'P 1'
#
loop_
_entity.id
_entity.type
_entity.pdbx_description
1 polymer ?
#
loop_
_entity_poly.entity_id
_entity_poly.type
_entity_poly.pdbx_seq_one_letter_code
_entity_poly.pdbx_strand_id
1 'polypeptide(L)'
;MLNTLLDALRPVLTEIATILLLAGLGYALKLLKEKAGIDIEASRRDALQAALTNAAGLLVARLGSGTLAMRLDAASPGVADGVAYVRSAVPDAVAHFGLTESEIAEKLVAKLGVLAAPTPAR
;
A
#
# COMPACT_ATOMS: atom_id res chain seq x y z
N MET A 1 -9.39 -38.53 47.95
CA MET A 1 -9.94 -39.04 46.67
C MET A 1 -9.86 -38.00 45.55
N LEU A 2 -10.26 -36.74 45.77
CA LEU A 2 -10.17 -35.68 44.74
C LEU A 2 -8.71 -35.44 44.25
N ASN A 3 -7.74 -35.34 45.18
CA ASN A 3 -6.33 -35.19 44.84
C ASN A 3 -5.78 -36.38 44.03
N THR A 4 -6.19 -37.60 44.36
CA THR A 4 -5.73 -38.82 43.68
C THR A 4 -6.21 -38.88 42.22
N LEU A 5 -7.41 -38.35 41.95
CA LEU A 5 -7.94 -38.23 40.59
C LEU A 5 -7.19 -37.14 39.79
N LEU A 6 -6.90 -36.00 40.43
CA LEU A 6 -6.11 -34.92 39.84
C LEU A 6 -4.68 -35.34 39.49
N ASP A 7 -4.04 -36.13 40.36
CA ASP A 7 -2.69 -36.66 40.10
C ASP A 7 -2.68 -37.70 38.97
N ALA A 8 -3.76 -38.46 38.79
CA ALA A 8 -3.92 -39.38 37.65
C ALA A 8 -4.18 -38.64 36.32
N LEU A 9 -4.84 -37.47 36.37
CA LEU A 9 -5.13 -36.63 35.21
C LEU A 9 -4.02 -35.61 34.88
N ARG A 10 -3.10 -35.33 35.81
CA ARG A 10 -1.94 -34.46 35.61
C ARG A 10 -1.21 -34.66 34.27
N PRO A 11 -0.83 -35.88 33.85
CA PRO A 11 -0.11 -36.07 32.58
C PRO A 11 -0.94 -35.59 31.38
N VAL A 12 -2.24 -35.89 31.36
CA VAL A 12 -3.16 -35.45 30.31
C VAL A 12 -3.34 -33.93 30.32
N LEU A 13 -3.46 -33.33 31.51
CA LEU A 13 -3.55 -31.87 31.66
C LEU A 13 -2.27 -31.16 31.19
N THR A 14 -1.09 -31.74 31.43
CA THR A 14 0.18 -31.16 30.97
C THR A 14 0.35 -31.26 29.46
N GLU A 15 -0.07 -32.35 28.84
CA GLU A 15 -0.04 -32.50 27.37
C GLU A 15 -0.99 -31.50 26.70
N ILE A 16 -2.23 -31.40 27.19
CA ILE A 16 -3.21 -30.43 26.69
C ILE A 16 -2.69 -29.00 26.90
N ALA A 17 -2.13 -28.69 28.07
CA ALA A 17 -1.56 -27.36 28.33
C ALA A 17 -0.43 -27.03 27.34
N THR A 18 0.44 -27.99 27.02
CA THR A 18 1.54 -27.79 26.07
C THR A 18 1.03 -27.56 24.65
N ILE A 19 0.02 -28.33 24.22
CA ILE A 19 -0.64 -28.15 22.92
C ILE A 19 -1.32 -26.78 22.84
N LEU A 20 -2.02 -26.37 23.90
CA LEU A 20 -2.69 -25.07 23.96
C LEU A 20 -1.69 -23.90 23.96
N LEU A 21 -0.55 -24.04 24.64
CA LEU A 21 0.53 -23.05 24.62
C LEU A 21 1.11 -22.90 23.21
N LEU A 22 1.41 -24.01 22.52
CA LEU A 22 1.90 -24.00 21.14
C LEU A 22 0.88 -23.40 20.17
N ALA A 23 -0.39 -23.78 20.30
CA ALA A 23 -1.47 -23.22 19.49
C ALA A 23 -1.63 -21.71 19.73
N GLY A 24 -1.54 -21.26 20.98
CA GLY A 24 -1.58 -19.85 21.36
C GLY A 24 -0.43 -19.05 20.78
N LEU A 25 0.80 -19.56 20.86
CA LEU A 25 1.99 -18.94 20.27
C LEU A 25 1.89 -18.86 18.74
N GLY A 26 1.46 -19.96 18.09
CA GLY A 26 1.25 -19.98 16.64
C GLY A 26 0.20 -18.96 16.19
N TYR A 27 -0.90 -18.83 16.94
CA TYR A 27 -1.94 -17.86 16.67
C TYR A 27 -1.46 -16.40 16.89
N ALA A 28 -0.70 -16.14 17.96
CA ALA A 28 -0.13 -14.82 18.21
C ALA A 28 0.86 -14.40 17.10
N LEU A 29 1.72 -15.31 16.65
CA LEU A 29 2.63 -15.06 15.53
C LEU A 29 1.87 -14.81 14.22
N LYS A 30 0.76 -15.52 13.98
CA LYS A 30 -0.10 -15.28 12.82
C LYS A 30 -0.67 -13.86 12.84
N LEU A 31 -1.25 -13.41 13.96
CA LEU A 31 -1.79 -12.06 14.10
C LEU A 31 -0.72 -10.97 13.91
N LEU A 32 0.48 -11.18 14.44
CA LEU A 32 1.58 -10.23 14.26
C LEU A 32 2.01 -10.12 12.79
N LYS A 33 2.10 -11.25 12.07
CA LYS A 33 2.42 -11.27 10.64
C LYS A 33 1.32 -10.62 9.80
N GLU A 34 0.06 -10.91 10.09
CA GLU A 34 -1.08 -10.31 9.40
C GLU A 34 -1.10 -8.79 9.61
N LYS A 35 -0.94 -8.32 10.85
CA LYS A 35 -0.91 -6.88 11.14
C LYS A 35 0.29 -6.19 10.50
N ALA A 36 1.48 -6.79 10.57
CA ALA A 36 2.68 -6.23 9.94
C ALA A 36 2.54 -6.20 8.41
N GLY A 37 1.96 -7.23 7.79
CA GLY A 37 1.70 -7.26 6.35
C GLY A 37 0.74 -6.15 5.91
N ILE A 38 -0.33 -5.92 6.67
CA ILE A 38 -1.31 -4.85 6.39
C ILE A 38 -0.67 -3.46 6.49
N ASP A 39 0.19 -3.23 7.49
CA ASP A 39 0.85 -1.93 7.70
C ASP A 39 1.88 -1.61 6.59
N ILE A 40 2.63 -2.64 6.17
CA ILE A 40 3.58 -2.53 5.05
C ILE A 40 2.83 -2.22 3.74
N GLU A 41 1.69 -2.88 3.50
CA GLU A 41 0.85 -2.64 2.34
C GLU A 41 0.32 -1.20 2.30
N ALA A 42 -0.22 -0.72 3.44
CA ALA A 42 -0.71 0.64 3.59
C ALA A 42 0.39 1.66 3.29
N SER A 43 1.58 1.45 3.87
CA SER A 43 2.74 2.31 3.64
C SER A 43 3.15 2.39 2.16
N ARG A 44 3.17 1.26 1.44
CA ARG A 44 3.49 1.23 -0.01
C ARG A 44 2.44 1.95 -0.84
N ARG A 45 1.15 1.76 -0.52
CA ARG A 45 0.05 2.45 -1.18
C ARG A 45 0.15 3.97 -0.99
N ASP A 46 0.43 4.42 0.23
CA ASP A 46 0.56 5.84 0.55
C ASP A 46 1.76 6.46 -0.17
N ALA A 47 2.91 5.76 -0.18
CA ALA A 47 4.10 6.18 -0.93
C ALA A 47 3.81 6.33 -2.43
N LEU A 48 3.13 5.35 -3.03
CA LEU A 48 2.71 5.41 -4.43
C LEU A 48 1.79 6.61 -4.71
N GLN A 49 0.80 6.84 -3.84
CA GLN A 49 -0.12 7.96 -4.00
C GLN A 49 0.59 9.30 -3.86
N ALA A 50 1.54 9.44 -2.93
CA ALA A 50 2.34 10.63 -2.74
C ALA A 50 3.24 10.90 -3.96
N ALA A 51 3.92 9.87 -4.48
CA ALA A 51 4.76 10.00 -5.67
C ALA A 51 3.96 10.45 -6.90
N LEU A 52 2.79 9.85 -7.13
CA LEU A 52 1.89 10.23 -8.21
C LEU A 52 1.35 11.66 -8.05
N THR A 53 1.01 12.09 -6.83
CA THR A 53 0.57 13.47 -6.56
C THR A 53 1.72 14.47 -6.81
N ASN A 54 2.93 14.15 -6.38
CA ASN A 54 4.11 14.99 -6.60
C ASN A 54 4.48 15.08 -8.08
N ALA A 55 4.43 13.96 -8.81
CA ALA A 55 4.61 13.94 -10.26
C ALA A 55 3.57 14.83 -10.96
N ALA A 56 2.31 14.72 -10.56
CA ALA A 56 1.23 15.53 -11.11
C ALA A 56 1.45 17.03 -10.82
N GLY A 57 1.81 17.38 -9.58
CA GLY A 57 2.14 18.75 -9.20
C GLY A 57 3.34 19.33 -9.96
N LEU A 58 4.38 18.52 -10.19
CA LEU A 58 5.55 18.92 -10.98
C LEU A 58 5.17 19.20 -12.44
N LEU A 59 4.28 18.40 -13.03
CA LEU A 59 3.74 18.66 -14.36
C LEU A 59 2.94 19.96 -14.41
N VAL A 60 2.09 20.20 -13.42
CA VAL A 60 1.35 21.47 -13.28
C VAL A 60 2.28 22.67 -13.21
N ALA A 61 3.34 22.57 -12.40
CA ALA A 61 4.33 23.63 -12.27
C ALA A 61 5.13 23.88 -13.57
N ARG A 62 5.48 22.81 -14.30
CA ARG A 62 6.30 22.90 -15.53
C ARG A 62 5.51 23.42 -16.74
N LEU A 63 4.26 23.01 -16.88
CA LEU A 63 3.43 23.35 -18.04
C LEU A 63 2.67 24.67 -17.82
N GLY A 64 2.39 25.03 -16.56
CA GLY A 64 1.49 26.13 -16.24
C GLY A 64 0.04 25.68 -16.32
N SER A 65 -0.81 26.21 -15.43
CA SER A 65 -2.22 25.82 -15.30
C SER A 65 -3.04 25.99 -16.58
N GLY A 66 -2.61 26.87 -17.49
CA GLY A 66 -3.30 27.17 -18.75
C GLY A 66 -3.15 26.10 -19.83
N THR A 67 -2.04 25.36 -19.90
CA THR A 67 -1.81 24.34 -20.95
C THR A 67 -2.33 22.96 -20.55
N LEU A 68 -2.52 22.69 -19.26
CA LEU A 68 -3.12 21.43 -18.77
C LEU A 68 -4.62 21.32 -19.08
N ALA A 69 -5.29 22.45 -19.32
CA ALA A 69 -6.67 22.46 -19.82
C ALA A 69 -6.77 21.87 -21.25
N MET A 70 -5.67 21.86 -22.02
CA MET A 70 -5.56 21.06 -23.25
C MET A 70 -5.13 19.63 -22.87
N ARG A 71 -6.13 18.81 -22.53
CA ARG A 71 -6.11 17.34 -22.38
C ARG A 71 -4.74 16.71 -22.67
N LEU A 72 -3.87 16.58 -21.66
CA LEU A 72 -2.68 15.76 -21.81
C LEU A 72 -3.10 14.30 -21.94
N ASP A 73 -2.81 13.73 -23.09
CA ASP A 73 -2.92 12.29 -23.32
C ASP A 73 -1.80 11.56 -22.57
N ALA A 74 -2.02 10.30 -22.21
CA ALA A 74 -1.04 9.46 -21.53
C ALA A 74 0.27 9.30 -22.34
N ALA A 75 0.20 9.50 -23.66
CA ALA A 75 1.34 9.47 -24.58
C ALA A 75 2.11 10.80 -24.68
N SER A 76 1.72 11.83 -23.94
CA SER A 76 2.37 13.14 -24.02
C SER A 76 3.77 13.13 -23.37
N PRO A 77 4.75 13.89 -23.89
CA PRO A 77 6.12 13.90 -23.36
C PRO A 77 6.21 14.27 -21.88
N GLY A 78 5.31 15.14 -21.40
CA GLY A 78 5.23 15.50 -19.99
C GLY A 78 4.80 14.32 -19.10
N VAL A 79 3.88 13.46 -19.55
CA VAL A 79 3.45 12.29 -18.78
C VAL A 79 4.58 11.27 -18.66
N ALA A 80 5.38 11.08 -19.71
CA ALA A 80 6.55 10.18 -19.68
C ALA A 80 7.57 10.59 -18.59
N ASP A 81 7.86 11.89 -18.46
CA ASP A 81 8.72 12.41 -17.38
C ASP A 81 8.13 12.14 -15.99
N GLY A 82 6.81 12.30 -15.85
CA GLY A 82 6.11 12.01 -14.59
C GLY A 82 6.12 10.51 -14.25
N VAL A 83 5.99 9.63 -15.24
CA VAL A 83 6.11 8.18 -15.06
C VAL A 83 7.53 7.81 -14.63
N ALA A 84 8.55 8.37 -15.27
CA ALA A 84 9.95 8.17 -14.90
C ALA A 84 10.24 8.66 -13.47
N TYR A 85 9.63 9.78 -13.06
CA TYR A 85 9.70 10.25 -11.68
C TYR A 85 9.05 9.27 -10.70
N VAL A 86 7.85 8.76 -10.97
CA VAL A 86 7.20 7.78 -10.06
C VAL A 86 8.01 6.50 -9.94
N ARG A 87 8.55 5.97 -11.04
CA ARG A 87 9.41 4.77 -11.01
C ARG A 87 10.69 4.98 -10.19
N SER A 88 11.30 6.17 -10.27
CA SER A 88 12.52 6.47 -9.51
C SER A 88 12.25 6.84 -8.05
N ALA A 89 11.12 7.47 -7.75
CA ALA A 89 10.76 7.90 -6.40
C ALA A 89 10.26 6.76 -5.51
N VAL A 90 9.56 5.77 -6.08
CA VAL A 90 8.96 4.64 -5.33
C VAL A 90 9.13 3.31 -6.07
N PRO A 91 10.39 2.85 -6.28
CA PRO A 91 10.67 1.61 -7.01
C PRO A 91 10.02 0.38 -6.35
N ASP A 92 10.04 0.32 -5.02
CA ASP A 92 9.51 -0.81 -4.25
C ASP A 92 7.98 -0.92 -4.36
N ALA A 93 7.26 0.20 -4.37
CA ALA A 93 5.81 0.20 -4.52
C ALA A 93 5.41 -0.18 -5.96
N VAL A 94 6.12 0.33 -6.97
CA VAL A 94 5.88 -0.05 -8.37
C VAL A 94 6.10 -1.55 -8.59
N ALA A 95 7.17 -2.11 -8.03
CA ALA A 95 7.45 -3.54 -8.11
C ALA A 95 6.41 -4.37 -7.35
N HIS A 96 6.02 -3.93 -6.15
CA HIS A 96 5.04 -4.63 -5.31
C HIS A 96 3.66 -4.71 -5.94
N PHE A 97 3.19 -3.62 -6.54
CA PHE A 97 1.89 -3.57 -7.22
C PHE A 97 1.94 -4.03 -8.68
N GLY A 98 3.12 -4.41 -9.19
CA GLY A 98 3.30 -4.90 -10.56
C GLY A 98 2.90 -3.89 -11.64
N LEU A 99 3.05 -2.58 -11.36
CA LEU A 99 2.55 -1.53 -12.24
C LEU A 99 3.40 -1.38 -13.50
N THR A 100 2.75 -1.41 -14.65
CA THR A 100 3.34 -1.08 -15.94
C THR A 100 3.42 0.44 -16.14
N GLU A 101 4.29 0.89 -17.06
CA GLU A 101 4.44 2.31 -17.38
C GLU A 101 3.14 2.94 -17.88
N SER A 102 2.34 2.17 -18.63
CA SER A 102 1.01 2.59 -19.09
C SER A 102 0.03 2.81 -17.94
N GLU A 103 0.02 1.94 -16.93
CA GLU A 103 -0.87 2.08 -15.76
C GLU A 103 -0.46 3.25 -14.86
N ILE A 104 0.85 3.51 -14.73
CA ILE A 104 1.34 4.69 -14.03
C ILE A 104 0.93 5.95 -14.79
N ALA A 105 1.05 5.96 -16.12
CA ALA A 105 0.63 7.08 -16.97
C ALA A 105 -0.87 7.37 -16.83
N GLU A 106 -1.72 6.34 -16.91
CA GLU A 106 -3.17 6.48 -16.76
C GLU A 106 -3.55 7.05 -15.38
N LYS A 107 -2.96 6.51 -14.29
CA LYS A 107 -3.19 7.00 -12.93
C LYS A 107 -2.69 8.43 -12.72
N LEU A 108 -1.57 8.78 -13.36
CA LEU A 108 -1.01 10.12 -13.33
C LEU A 108 -1.93 11.12 -14.05
N VAL A 109 -2.41 10.78 -15.26
CA VAL A 109 -3.38 11.59 -16.02
C VAL A 109 -4.67 11.78 -15.23
N ALA A 110 -5.18 10.72 -14.57
CA ALA A 110 -6.35 10.84 -13.71
C ALA A 110 -6.14 11.85 -12.56
N LYS A 111 -4.97 11.83 -11.90
CA LYS A 111 -4.64 12.81 -10.85
C LYS A 111 -4.45 14.23 -11.38
N LEU A 112 -3.86 14.38 -12.56
CA LEU A 112 -3.77 15.68 -13.24
C LEU A 112 -5.16 16.25 -13.51
N GLY A 113 -6.10 15.43 -13.98
CA GLY A 113 -7.49 15.83 -14.17
C GLY A 113 -8.16 16.33 -12.88
N VAL A 114 -7.90 15.68 -11.74
CA VAL A 114 -8.40 16.11 -10.43
C VAL A 114 -7.77 17.43 -9.97
N LEU A 115 -6.46 17.62 -10.18
CA LEU A 115 -5.75 18.84 -9.78
C LEU A 115 -6.02 20.03 -10.71
N ALA A 116 -6.32 19.76 -11.98
CA ALA A 116 -6.65 20.78 -12.99
C ALA A 116 -8.15 21.11 -13.04
N ALA A 117 -9.01 20.29 -12.42
CA ALA A 117 -10.42 20.61 -12.29
C ALA A 117 -10.57 21.90 -11.45
N PRO A 118 -11.27 22.93 -11.96
CA PRO A 118 -11.54 24.11 -11.18
C PRO A 118 -12.36 23.72 -9.96
N THR A 119 -11.83 24.00 -8.77
CA THR A 119 -12.55 23.87 -7.50
C THR A 119 -13.93 24.52 -7.68
N PRO A 120 -15.05 23.78 -7.56
CA PRO A 120 -16.37 24.41 -7.59
C PRO A 120 -16.42 25.39 -6.42
N ALA A 121 -16.58 26.67 -6.73
CA ALA A 121 -16.77 27.71 -5.74
C ALA A 121 -17.97 27.31 -4.86
N ARG A 122 -17.71 27.09 -3.57
CA ARG A 122 -18.76 27.05 -2.55
C ARG A 122 -19.14 28.46 -2.17
#